data_AF-A0A966RP16-F1
#
_entry.id   AF-A0A966RP16-F1
#
_cell.length_a   1.000
_cell.length_b   1.000
_cell.length_c   1.000
_cell.angle_alpha   90.00
_cell.angle_beta   90.00
_cell.angle_gamma   90.00
#
_symmetry.space_group_name_H-M   'P 1'
#
loop_
_entity.id
_entity.type
_entity.pdbx_description
1 polymer ?
#
loop_
_entity_poly.entity_id
_entity_poly.type
_entity_poly.pdbx_seq_one_letter_code
_entity_poly.pdbx_strand_id
1 'polypeptide(L)' 'MNSKFPFYPFLATITLGLAPFLPEPHIVGKIRWLMGGGVGMGPMDYFDVLLHGAPWLWLFFSLFKWIKGVKKDVS' A
#
# COMPACT_ATOMS: atom_id res chain seq x y z
N MET A 1 -21.75 -16.21 0.48
CA MET A 1 -20.32 -16.43 0.78
C MET A 1 -20.02 -15.69 2.09
N ASN A 2 -18.92 -15.99 2.78
CA ASN A 2 -18.53 -15.22 3.98
C ASN A 2 -17.31 -14.37 3.58
N SER A 3 -17.58 -13.21 2.98
CA SER A 3 -16.53 -12.27 2.58
C SER A 3 -15.88 -11.62 3.83
N LYS A 4 -14.76 -12.21 4.28
CA LYS A 4 -13.98 -11.67 5.40
C LYS A 4 -13.21 -10.43 4.97
N PHE A 5 -13.18 -9.41 5.84
CA PHE A 5 -12.39 -8.20 5.64
C PHE A 5 -10.90 -8.54 5.45
N PRO A 6 -10.17 -7.87 4.55
CA PRO A 6 -8.77 -8.16 4.28
C PRO A 6 -7.86 -7.57 5.38
N PHE A 7 -7.88 -8.21 6.55
CA PHE A 7 -7.23 -7.72 7.76
C PHE A 7 -5.70 -7.67 7.68
N TYR A 8 -5.06 -8.71 7.13
CA TYR A 8 -3.60 -8.77 7.02
C TYR A 8 -2.98 -7.68 6.12
N PRO A 9 -3.46 -7.44 4.88
CA PRO A 9 -2.94 -6.33 4.10
C PRO A 9 -3.27 -4.98 4.72
N PHE A 10 -4.41 -4.86 5.42
CA PHE A 10 -4.71 -3.64 6.17
C PHE A 10 -3.64 -3.37 7.23
N LEU A 11 -3.31 -4.38 8.05
CA LEU A 11 -2.23 -4.28 9.03
C LEU A 11 -0.88 -3.97 8.39
N ALA A 12 -0.52 -4.65 7.30
CA ALA A 12 0.74 -4.41 6.60
C ALA A 12 0.84 -2.96 6.07
N THR A 13 -0.25 -2.40 5.56
CA THR A 13 -0.28 -1.01 5.08
C THR A 13 -0.13 -0.02 6.21
N ILE A 14 -0.88 -0.18 7.31
CA ILE A 14 -0.80 0.77 8.43
C ILE A 14 0.48 0.63 9.25
N THR A 15 1.28 -0.42 9.02
CA THR A 15 2.58 -0.64 9.68
C THR A 15 3.72 -0.37 8.70
N LEU A 16 4.10 -1.37 7.88
CA LEU A 16 5.21 -1.29 6.94
C LEU A 16 4.97 -0.23 5.84
N GLY A 17 3.76 -0.16 5.30
CA GLY A 17 3.45 0.76 4.20
C GLY A 17 3.49 2.24 4.57
N LEU A 18 3.35 2.56 5.86
CA LEU A 18 3.42 3.92 6.41
C LEU A 18 4.70 4.20 7.21
N ALA A 19 5.53 3.18 7.46
CA ALA A 19 6.76 3.36 8.21
C ALA A 19 7.80 4.16 7.40
N PRO A 20 8.71 4.89 8.09
CA PRO A 20 8.55 5.40 9.45
C PRO A 20 7.43 6.45 9.51
N PHE A 21 6.68 6.53 10.60
CA PHE A 21 5.56 7.47 10.69
C PHE A 21 5.98 8.93 10.88
N LEU A 22 7.20 9.15 11.39
CA LEU A 22 7.75 10.46 11.70
C LEU A 22 9.15 10.61 11.08
N PRO A 23 9.52 11.82 10.62
CA PRO A 23 8.68 13.01 10.51
C PRO A 23 7.59 12.89 9.43
N GLU A 24 7.78 12.03 8.44
CA GLU A 24 6.77 11.64 7.46
C GLU A 24 7.01 10.21 6.94
N PRO A 25 5.96 9.49 6.49
CA PRO A 25 6.08 8.20 5.81
C PRO A 25 7.02 8.25 4.62
N HIS A 26 7.97 7.31 4.55
CA HIS A 26 8.91 7.20 3.42
C HIS A 26 8.18 7.17 2.07
N ILE A 27 7.07 6.44 1.98
CA ILE A 27 6.28 6.32 0.74
C ILE A 27 5.83 7.69 0.20
N VAL A 28 5.50 8.64 1.08
CA VAL A 28 5.06 9.98 0.68
C VAL A 28 6.22 10.76 0.06
N GLY A 29 7.39 10.77 0.71
CA GLY A 29 8.58 11.41 0.19
C GLY A 29 9.02 10.81 -1.16
N LYS A 30 9.01 9.48 -1.28
CA LYS A 30 9.36 8.81 -2.54
C LYS A 30 8.36 9.07 -3.66
N ILE A 31 7.05 9.13 -3.38
CA ILE A 31 6.04 9.51 -4.39
C ILE A 31 6.32 10.92 -4.92
N ARG A 32 6.58 11.90 -4.04
CA ARG A 32 6.93 13.27 -4.48
C ARG A 32 8.20 13.27 -5.34
N TRP A 33 9.20 12.48 -4.96
CA TRP A 33 10.44 12.37 -5.71
C TRP A 33 10.23 11.76 -7.11
N LEU A 34 9.42 10.70 -7.21
CA LEU A 34 9.03 10.10 -8.50
C LEU A 34 8.23 11.08 -9.36
N MET A 35 7.32 11.85 -8.78
CA MET A 35 6.59 12.93 -9.49
C MET A 35 7.53 14.02 -10.01
N GLY A 36 8.64 14.27 -9.33
CA GLY A 36 9.72 15.16 -9.77
C GLY A 36 10.69 14.54 -10.80
N GLY A 37 10.38 13.36 -11.34
CA GLY A 37 11.19 12.67 -12.35
C GLY A 37 12.26 11.73 -11.80
N GLY A 38 12.29 11.50 -10.47
CA GLY A 38 13.22 10.55 -9.84
C GLY A 38 14.70 10.93 -9.98
N VAL A 39 15.00 12.21 -10.25
CA VAL A 39 16.38 12.70 -10.42
C VAL A 39 17.17 12.48 -9.14
N GLY A 40 18.26 11.73 -9.23
CA GLY A 40 19.15 11.42 -8.10
C GLY A 40 18.70 10.24 -7.23
N MET A 41 17.63 9.52 -7.60
CA MET A 41 17.24 8.30 -6.89
C MET A 41 18.24 7.16 -7.15
N GLY A 42 18.78 6.59 -6.08
CA GLY A 42 19.60 5.39 -6.13
C GLY A 42 18.76 4.11 -6.08
N PRO A 43 19.38 2.93 -6.26
CA PRO A 43 18.68 1.65 -6.17
C PRO A 43 17.91 1.44 -4.86
N MET A 44 18.45 1.93 -3.74
CA MET A 44 17.80 1.82 -2.44
C MET A 44 16.53 2.67 -2.34
N ASP A 45 16.47 3.82 -3.02
CA ASP A 45 15.28 4.67 -3.04
C ASP A 45 14.13 4.00 -3.80
N TYR A 46 14.43 3.30 -4.89
CA TYR A 46 13.47 2.48 -5.61
C TYR A 46 13.05 1.24 -4.82
N PHE A 47 13.98 0.63 -4.08
CA PHE A 47 13.64 -0.44 -3.16
C PHE A 47 12.67 0.03 -2.08
N ASP A 48 12.89 1.22 -1.49
CA ASP A 48 11.98 1.82 -0.51
C ASP A 48 10.57 2.07 -1.10
N VAL A 49 10.48 2.53 -2.36
CA VAL A 49 9.19 2.67 -3.06
C VAL A 49 8.47 1.32 -3.12
N LEU A 50 9.18 0.26 -3.51
CA LEU A 50 8.60 -1.07 -3.66
C LEU A 50 8.21 -1.67 -2.31
N LEU A 51 9.11 -1.59 -1.32
CA LEU A 51 8.92 -2.15 0.01
C LEU A 51 7.69 -1.54 0.69
N HIS A 52 7.57 -0.21 0.63
CA HIS A 52 6.50 0.49 1.32
C HIS A 52 5.24 0.61 0.45
N GLY A 53 5.37 0.54 -0.87
CA GLY A 53 4.26 0.54 -1.83
C GLY A 53 3.56 -0.83 -1.97
N ALA A 54 4.28 -1.94 -1.80
CA ALA A 54 3.72 -3.28 -1.96
C ALA A 54 2.52 -3.57 -1.04
N PRO A 55 2.54 -3.21 0.27
CA PRO A 55 1.37 -3.35 1.14
C PRO A 55 0.12 -2.63 0.60
N TRP A 56 0.27 -1.43 0.03
CA TRP A 56 -0.85 -0.68 -0.56
C TRP A 56 -1.48 -1.41 -1.74
N LEU A 57 -0.65 -1.92 -2.66
CA LEU A 57 -1.13 -2.70 -3.80
C LEU A 57 -1.87 -3.96 -3.35
N TRP A 58 -1.33 -4.67 -2.35
CA TRP A 58 -1.99 -5.84 -1.77
C TRP A 58 -3.32 -5.48 -1.11
N LEU A 59 -3.39 -4.37 -0.38
CA LEU A 59 -4.62 -3.87 0.23
C LEU A 59 -5.68 -3.51 -0.82
N PHE A 60 -5.34 -2.75 -1.86
CA PHE A 60 -6.29 -2.38 -2.91
C PHE A 60 -6.85 -3.60 -3.65
N PHE A 61 -5.99 -4.55 -4.01
CA PHE A 61 -6.42 -5.79 -4.63
C PHE A 61 -7.36 -6.59 -3.72
N SER A 62 -7.04 -6.68 -2.43
CA SER A 62 -7.82 -7.45 -1.47
C SER A 62 -9.16 -6.79 -1.15
N LEU A 63 -9.20 -5.45 -1.04
CA LEU A 63 -10.43 -4.68 -0.88
C LEU A 63 -11.34 -4.82 -2.09
N PHE A 64 -10.79 -4.75 -3.31
CA PHE A 64 -11.56 -4.96 -4.53
C PHE A 64 -12.24 -6.33 -4.55
N LYS A 65 -11.52 -7.40 -4.20
CA LYS A 65 -12.09 -8.74 -4.08
C LYS A 65 -13.13 -8.83 -2.97
N TRP A 66 -12.86 -8.21 -1.81
CA TRP A 66 -13.78 -8.19 -0.69
C TRP A 66 -15.10 -7.48 -1.04
N ILE A 67 -15.05 -6.30 -1.65
CA ILE A 67 -16.24 -5.55 -2.09
C ILE A 67 -17.09 -6.38 -3.08
N LYS A 68 -16.45 -7.07 -4.03
CA LYS A 68 -17.16 -7.99 -4.94
C LYS A 68 -17.81 -9.17 -4.20
N GLY A 69 -17.12 -9.71 -3.19
CA GLY A 69 -17.65 -10.77 -2.33
C GLY A 69 -18.87 -10.31 -1.54
N VAL A 70 -18.78 -9.15 -0.87
CA VAL A 70 -19.88 -8.56 -0.08
C VAL A 70 -21.12 -8.35 -0.95
N LYS A 71 -20.95 -7.80 -2.16
CA LYS A 71 -22.08 -7.60 -3.10
C LYS A 71 -22.82 -8.89 -3.44
N LYS A 72 -22.09 -10.01 -3.56
CA LYS A 72 -22.66 -11.33 -3.81
C LYS A 72 -23.34 -11.94 -2.57
N ASP A 73 -22.93 -11.52 -1.37
CA ASP A 73 -23.51 -12.02 -0.12
C ASP A 73 -24.87 -11.39 0.20
N VAL A 74 -25.12 -10.20 -0.35
CA VAL A 74 -26.35 -9.41 -0.14
C VAL A 74 -27.34 -9.48 -1.31
N SER A 75 -26.99 -10.14 -2.41
CA SER A 75 -27.84 -10.37 -3.60
C SER A 75 -28.39 -11.78 -3.61
#